data_AF-A0A2S9D1V1-F1
#
_entry.id   AF-A0A2S9D1V1-F1
#
_cell.length_a   1.000
_cell.length_b   1.000
_cell.length_c   1.000
_cell.angle_alpha   90.00
_cell.angle_beta   90.00
_cell.angle_gamma   90.00
#
_symmetry.space_group_name_H-M   'P 1'
#
loop_
_entity.id
_entity.type
_entity.pdbx_description
1 polymer ?
#
loop_
_entity_poly.entity_id
_entity_poly.type
_entity_poly.pdbx_seq_one_letter_code
_entity_poly.pdbx_strand_id
1 'polypeptide(L)' 'MKNLKKLNRRDLEQMKGAGVSRCDGCPTHLVFGPGSSSDPSCEAYWTLSENCRMCVVVSADCFVAITAD' A
#
# COMPACT_ATOMS: atom_id res chain seq x y z
N MET A 1 -25.97 2.16 -21.71
CA MET A 1 -24.65 1.50 -21.74
C MET A 1 -23.59 2.60 -21.86
N LYS A 2 -22.58 2.64 -20.98
CA LYS A 2 -21.53 3.68 -21.05
C LYS A 2 -20.66 3.37 -22.28
N ASN A 3 -20.51 4.35 -23.18
CA ASN A 3 -19.65 4.24 -24.36
C ASN A 3 -18.17 4.27 -23.91
N LEU A 4 -17.61 3.09 -23.61
CA LEU A 4 -16.19 2.97 -23.32
C LEU A 4 -15.44 3.10 -24.65
N LYS A 5 -14.78 4.25 -24.86
CA LYS A 5 -13.89 4.45 -26.01
C LYS A 5 -12.77 3.40 -25.95
N LYS A 6 -12.57 2.65 -27.02
CA LYS A 6 -11.39 1.79 -27.18
C LYS A 6 -10.15 2.66 -27.19
N LEU A 7 -9.31 2.51 -26.17
CA LEU A 7 -7.99 3.14 -26.11
C LEU A 7 -7.00 2.29 -26.89
N ASN A 8 -6.16 2.93 -27.69
CA ASN A 8 -4.99 2.27 -28.25
C ASN A 8 -3.88 2.19 -27.18
N ARG A 9 -2.86 1.38 -27.44
CA ARG A 9 -1.80 1.10 -26.45
C ARG A 9 -1.03 2.36 -26.02
N ARG A 10 -0.76 3.28 -26.96
CA ARG A 10 -0.03 4.52 -26.69
C ARG A 10 -0.83 5.48 -25.81
N ASP A 11 -2.14 5.54 -26.01
CA ASP A 11 -3.02 6.37 -25.20
C ASP A 11 -3.23 5.76 -23.80
N LEU A 12 -3.25 4.42 -23.71
CA LEU A 12 -3.31 3.72 -22.44
C LEU A 12 -2.04 3.92 -21.61
N GLU A 13 -0.86 3.92 -22.23
CA GLU A 13 0.42 4.20 -21.57
C GLU A 13 0.49 5.64 -21.01
N GLN A 14 -0.22 6.57 -21.64
CA GLN A 14 -0.33 7.98 -21.19
C GLN A 14 -1.41 8.21 -20.13
N MET A 15 -2.30 7.23 -19.93
CA MET A 15 -3.28 7.29 -18.84
C MET A 15 -2.53 7.18 -17.52
N LYS A 16 -2.38 8.33 -16.87
CA LYS A 16 -2.13 8.33 -15.42
C LYS A 16 -3.40 7.74 -14.80
N GLY A 17 -3.27 6.58 -14.15
CA GLY A 17 -4.36 6.06 -13.33
C GLY A 17 -4.81 7.14 -12.34
N ALA A 18 -5.95 6.94 -11.67
CA ALA A 18 -6.40 7.82 -10.58
C ALA A 18 -5.49 7.70 -9.33
N GLY A 19 -4.17 7.69 -9.53
CA GLY A 19 -3.16 7.99 -8.54
C GLY A 19 -3.13 9.50 -8.32
N VAL A 20 -4.22 10.03 -7.77
CA VAL A 20 -4.04 11.08 -6.76
C VAL A 20 -3.12 10.43 -5.74
N SER A 21 -2.02 11.08 -5.44
CA SER A 21 -0.89 10.55 -4.69
C SER A 21 -1.27 10.04 -3.30
N ARG A 22 -1.90 8.87 -3.22
CA ARG A 22 -2.46 8.34 -1.97
C ARG A 22 -1.35 8.09 -0.94
N CYS A 23 -0.15 7.82 -1.43
CA CYS A 23 1.02 7.55 -0.63
C CYS A 23 1.93 8.77 -0.43
N ASP A 24 1.59 9.97 -0.95
CA ASP A 24 2.43 11.15 -0.73
C ASP A 24 2.45 11.49 0.77
N GLY A 25 3.67 11.57 1.33
CA GLY A 25 3.89 11.77 2.76
C GLY A 25 3.85 10.49 3.60
N CYS A 26 3.55 9.32 3.02
CA CYS A 26 3.66 8.05 3.71
C CYS A 26 5.11 7.52 3.72
N PRO A 27 5.51 6.76 4.76
CA PRO A 27 6.87 6.21 4.87
C PRO A 27 7.06 4.95 4.01
N THR A 28 6.91 5.10 2.69
CA THR A 28 6.94 3.98 1.72
C THR A 28 8.29 3.27 1.60
N HIS A 29 9.36 3.89 2.11
CA HIS A 29 10.72 3.34 2.13
C HIS A 29 11.02 2.48 3.36
N LEU A 30 10.09 2.42 4.34
CA LEU A 30 10.25 1.63 5.55
C LEU A 30 9.56 0.27 5.41
N VAL A 31 10.13 -0.72 6.09
CA VAL A 31 9.55 -2.06 6.24
C VAL A 31 9.17 -2.22 7.71
N PHE A 32 7.90 -2.46 7.98
CA PHE A 32 7.40 -2.58 9.36
C PHE A 32 7.41 -4.04 9.81
N GLY A 33 7.87 -4.30 11.03
CA GLY A 33 7.87 -5.63 11.64
C GLY A 33 9.27 -6.20 11.88
N PRO A 34 9.37 -7.45 12.35
CA PRO A 34 10.65 -8.07 12.68
C PRO A 34 11.44 -8.36 11.40
N GLY A 35 12.55 -7.64 11.19
CA GLY A 35 13.40 -7.81 10.00
C GLY A 35 14.81 -7.24 10.17
N SER A 36 14.93 -6.07 10.80
CA SER A 36 16.18 -5.42 11.18
C SER A 36 16.00 -4.64 12.47
N SER A 37 17.09 -4.37 13.20
CA SER A 37 17.07 -3.51 14.40
C SER A 37 16.70 -2.05 14.10
N SER A 38 16.74 -1.65 12.83
CA SER A 38 16.42 -0.30 12.37
C SER A 38 14.99 -0.18 11.84
N ASP A 39 14.28 -1.29 11.71
CA ASP A 39 12.94 -1.33 11.13
C ASP A 39 11.87 -0.92 12.16
N PRO A 40 10.87 -0.12 11.78
CA PRO A 40 9.76 0.22 12.66
C PRO A 40 8.99 -1.01 13.14
N SER A 41 8.46 -0.97 14.37
CA SER A 41 7.71 -2.06 14.96
C SER A 41 6.35 -2.29 14.27
N CYS A 42 5.75 -3.46 14.50
CA CYS A 42 4.37 -3.73 14.07
C CYS A 42 3.36 -2.74 14.67
N GLU A 43 3.58 -2.27 15.90
CA GLU A 43 2.73 -1.25 16.54
C GLU A 43 2.78 0.07 15.76
N ALA A 44 3.96 0.47 15.28
CA ALA A 44 4.12 1.66 14.46
C ALA A 44 3.37 1.56 13.11
N TYR A 45 3.20 0.36 12.56
CA TYR A 45 2.36 0.14 11.38
C TYR A 45 0.88 0.40 11.69
N TRP A 46 0.38 -0.07 12.83
CA TRP A 46 -1.03 0.07 13.20
C TRP A 46 -1.44 1.49 13.59
N THR A 47 -0.47 2.37 13.92
CA THR A 47 -0.73 3.81 14.16
C THR A 47 -0.77 4.65 12.88
N LEU A 48 -0.36 4.10 11.74
CA LEU A 48 -0.48 4.79 10.46
C LEU A 48 -1.95 5.02 10.08
N SER A 49 -2.19 6.11 9.35
CA SER A 49 -3.48 6.32 8.70
C SER A 49 -3.81 5.12 7.80
N GLU A 50 -5.09 4.80 7.65
CA GLU A 50 -5.55 3.70 6.78
C GLU A 50 -4.99 3.84 5.36
N ASN A 51 -4.87 5.07 4.87
CA ASN A 51 -4.26 5.35 3.60
C ASN A 51 -2.79 4.91 3.54
N CYS A 52 -1.97 5.30 4.52
CA CYS A 52 -0.56 4.92 4.53
C CYS A 52 -0.34 3.42 4.78
N ARG A 53 -1.24 2.73 5.49
CA ARG A 53 -1.15 1.27 5.66
C ARG A 53 -1.25 0.52 4.33
N MET A 54 -1.94 1.06 3.33
CA MET A 54 -2.01 0.49 1.97
C MET A 54 -0.77 0.77 1.11
N CYS A 55 0.17 1.58 1.60
CA CYS A 55 1.29 2.11 0.83
C CYS A 55 2.67 1.62 1.30
N VAL A 56 2.75 0.92 2.43
CA VAL A 56 4.01 0.50 3.08
C VAL A 56 4.15 -1.01 3.06
N VAL A 57 5.37 -1.49 3.22
CA VAL A 57 5.65 -2.93 3.39
C VAL A 57 5.56 -3.28 4.88
N VAL A 58 4.87 -4.36 5.20
CA VAL A 58 4.72 -4.87 6.58
C VAL A 58 4.94 -6.38 6.61
N SER A 59 5.64 -6.88 7.62
CA SER A 59 5.81 -8.33 7.84
C SER A 59 4.47 -8.99 8.14
N ALA A 60 4.29 -10.21 7.64
CA ALA A 60 3.12 -11.02 7.96
C ALA A 60 3.02 -11.32 9.47
N ASP A 61 4.14 -11.30 10.20
CA ASP A 61 4.19 -11.51 11.64
C ASP A 61 3.45 -10.42 12.44
N CYS A 62 3.17 -9.26 11.82
CA CYS A 62 2.38 -8.20 12.43
C CYS A 62 0.87 -8.51 12.44
N PHE A 63 0.44 -9.60 11.83
CA PHE A 63 -0.95 -10.05 11.79
C PHE A 63 -1.10 -11.33 12.61
N VAL A 64 -2.08 -11.32 13.52
CA VAL A 64 -2.42 -12.52 14.29
C VAL A 64 -3.27 -13.42 13.41
N ALA A 65 -2.88 -14.69 13.26
CA ALA A 65 -3.70 -15.68 12.58
C ALA A 65 -5.01 -15.88 13.37
N ILE A 66 -6.15 -15.60 12.74
CA ILE A 66 -7.44 -16.01 13.30
C ILE A 66 -7.55 -17.52 13.04
N THR A 67 -7.25 -18.33 14.05
CA THR A 67 -7.63 -19.74 14.05
C THR A 67 -9.13 -19.80 14.31
N ALA A 68 -9.89 -20.42 13.41
CA ALA A 68 -11.28 -20.77 13.69
C ALA A 68 -11.26 -22.06 14.51
N ASP A 69 -11.41 -21.93 15.83
CA ASP A 69 -11.77 -23.02 16.74
C ASP A 69 -13.25 -23.45 16.59
#